data_AF-A0A4R0R0A8-F1
#
_entry.id   AF-A0A4R0R0A8-F1
#
_cell.length_a   1.000
_cell.length_b   1.000
_cell.length_c   1.000
_cell.angle_alpha   90.00
_cell.angle_beta   90.00
_cell.angle_gamma   90.00
#
_symmetry.space_group_name_H-M   'P 1'
#
loop_
_entity.id
_entity.type
_entity.pdbx_description
1 polymer ?
#
loop_
_entity_poly.entity_id
_entity_poly.type
_entity_poly.pdbx_seq_one_letter_code
_entity_poly.pdbx_strand_id
1 'polypeptide(L)'
;MGSALIRLAPLGLASVLAFLGTPGVRSQGMLAGCRLENGSLQCVPGMTADPQQQIQVLDGEISSGLQAEGRIQQTISDLQRFVLVGEARQGQLLKAELMLNGGSISAVHIHWYRRQGNGAWILVQDVSESTYTIGPDDAGSSVMAVLTVTDQNGKVSRVNSNTIGPVPVN
;
A
#
# COMPACT_ATOMS: atom_id res chain seq x y z
N MET A 1 0.65 -61.84 -11.94
CA MET A 1 1.32 -62.47 -13.09
C MET A 1 0.30 -62.63 -14.20
N GLY A 2 0.37 -61.80 -15.23
CA GLY A 2 -0.53 -61.81 -16.38
C GLY A 2 0.18 -61.10 -17.53
N SER A 3 0.61 -61.87 -18.51
CA SER A 3 1.42 -61.47 -19.66
C SER A 3 0.55 -60.92 -20.79
N ALA A 4 1.00 -59.88 -21.50
CA ALA A 4 0.75 -59.74 -22.94
C ALA A 4 1.72 -58.71 -23.56
N LEU A 5 2.55 -59.19 -24.48
CA LEU A 5 3.43 -58.43 -25.35
C LEU A 5 2.75 -58.17 -26.71
N ILE A 6 3.37 -57.26 -27.47
CA ILE A 6 3.45 -57.15 -28.95
C ILE A 6 2.44 -56.20 -29.64
N ARG A 7 2.99 -55.25 -30.42
CA ARG A 7 2.80 -54.97 -31.88
C ARG A 7 2.98 -53.46 -32.14
N LEU A 8 4.13 -53.03 -32.66
CA LEU A 8 4.48 -52.79 -34.08
C LEU A 8 4.08 -51.39 -34.60
N ALA A 9 5.11 -50.62 -34.98
CA ALA A 9 5.05 -49.32 -35.63
C ALA A 9 4.59 -49.39 -37.10
N PRO A 10 4.20 -48.23 -37.68
CA PRO A 10 4.61 -47.95 -39.05
C PRO A 10 5.23 -46.55 -39.21
N LEU A 11 6.24 -46.51 -40.09
CA LEU A 11 6.82 -45.32 -40.71
C LEU A 11 5.75 -44.54 -41.50
N GLY A 12 5.82 -43.21 -41.44
CA GLY A 12 4.96 -42.31 -42.22
C GLY A 12 5.71 -41.08 -42.71
N LEU A 13 6.33 -41.24 -43.89
CA LEU A 13 6.67 -40.27 -44.94
C LEU A 13 6.76 -38.75 -44.64
N ALA A 14 7.94 -38.22 -44.92
CA ALA A 14 8.22 -36.80 -45.14
C ALA A 14 7.39 -36.20 -46.30
N SER A 15 6.94 -34.96 -46.14
CA SER A 15 6.51 -34.10 -47.25
C SER A 15 6.98 -32.67 -47.02
N VAL A 16 7.97 -32.29 -47.82
CA VAL A 16 8.48 -30.93 -48.02
C VAL A 16 7.44 -30.18 -48.84
N LEU A 17 6.98 -29.01 -48.36
CA LEU A 17 6.21 -28.07 -49.17
C LEU A 17 6.86 -26.69 -49.10
N ALA A 18 7.02 -26.12 -50.29
CA ALA A 18 7.86 -25.00 -50.63
C ALA A 18 7.31 -23.67 -50.12
N PHE A 19 8.21 -22.84 -49.59
CA PHE A 19 8.02 -21.41 -49.41
C PHE A 19 7.95 -20.72 -50.78
N LEU A 20 6.81 -20.13 -51.11
CA LEU A 20 6.70 -19.07 -52.12
C LEU A 20 5.98 -17.87 -51.49
N GLY A 21 6.63 -16.73 -51.60
CA GLY A 21 6.41 -15.56 -50.75
C GLY A 21 5.11 -14.81 -51.01
N THR A 22 4.60 -14.23 -49.92
CA THR A 22 3.63 -13.14 -49.93
C THR A 22 4.38 -11.80 -49.87
N PRO A 23 4.17 -10.84 -50.79
CA PRO A 23 4.62 -9.47 -50.55
C PRO A 23 3.80 -8.91 -49.38
N GLY A 24 4.48 -8.73 -48.25
CA GLY A 24 3.92 -8.03 -47.10
C GLY A 24 3.59 -6.59 -47.48
N VAL A 25 2.29 -6.29 -47.56
CA VAL A 25 1.77 -4.92 -47.49
C VAL A 25 2.25 -4.35 -46.15
N ARG A 26 3.23 -3.45 -46.19
CA ARG A 26 3.57 -2.64 -45.02
C ARG A 26 2.46 -1.60 -44.84
N SER A 27 1.46 -1.94 -44.04
CA SER A 27 0.58 -0.94 -43.45
C SER A 27 1.47 0.04 -42.67
N GLN A 28 1.59 1.27 -43.18
CA GLN A 28 2.24 2.35 -42.46
C GLN A 28 1.42 2.61 -41.19
N GLY A 29 2.00 2.26 -40.04
CA GLY A 29 1.48 2.68 -38.75
C GLY A 29 1.47 4.21 -38.71
N MET A 30 0.29 4.79 -38.52
CA MET A 30 0.15 6.21 -38.24
C MET A 30 0.84 6.49 -36.90
N LEU A 31 2.04 7.05 -36.93
CA LEU A 31 2.72 7.56 -35.75
C LEU A 31 1.88 8.72 -35.20
N ALA A 32 1.25 8.52 -34.04
CA ALA A 32 0.43 9.53 -33.40
C ALA A 32 1.28 10.76 -33.08
N GLY A 33 0.83 11.96 -33.50
CA GLY A 33 1.49 13.22 -33.16
C GLY A 33 2.49 13.78 -34.17
N CYS A 34 2.63 13.16 -35.35
CA CYS A 34 3.44 13.69 -36.44
C CYS A 34 2.63 13.93 -37.72
N ARG A 35 2.85 15.07 -38.37
CA ARG A 35 2.24 15.44 -39.66
C ARG A 35 3.33 15.67 -40.71
N LEU A 36 3.10 15.16 -41.92
CA LEU A 36 3.95 15.45 -43.07
C LEU A 36 3.48 16.76 -43.72
N GLU A 37 4.36 17.78 -43.74
CA GLU A 37 4.16 19.00 -44.52
C GLU A 37 5.38 19.22 -45.43
N ASN A 38 5.15 19.39 -46.73
CA ASN A 38 6.18 19.66 -47.74
C ASN A 38 7.35 18.65 -47.74
N GLY A 39 7.07 17.37 -47.48
CA GLY A 39 8.09 16.32 -47.43
C GLY A 39 8.93 16.29 -46.15
N SER A 40 8.65 17.18 -45.20
CA SER A 40 9.25 17.21 -43.86
C SER A 40 8.26 16.69 -42.83
N LEU A 41 8.71 15.75 -41.98
CA LEU A 41 7.89 15.13 -40.94
C LEU A 41 7.98 16.00 -39.67
N GLN A 42 6.92 16.75 -39.39
CA GLN A 42 6.82 17.67 -38.25
C GLN A 42 6.09 16.96 -37.11
N CYS A 43 6.80 16.68 -36.01
CA CYS A 43 6.21 16.12 -34.80
C CYS A 43 6.04 17.19 -33.74
N VAL A 44 4.95 17.13 -32.97
CA VAL A 44 4.76 17.99 -31.79
C VAL A 44 5.77 17.58 -30.71
N PRO A 45 6.65 18.48 -30.23
CA PRO A 45 7.60 18.16 -29.18
C PRO A 45 6.87 17.61 -27.94
N GLY A 46 7.24 16.41 -27.50
CA GLY A 46 6.60 15.72 -26.38
C GLY A 46 5.63 14.59 -26.76
N MET A 47 5.28 14.41 -28.04
CA MET A 47 4.46 13.28 -28.51
C MET A 47 5.28 12.12 -29.12
N THR A 48 6.61 12.20 -29.11
CA THR A 48 7.49 11.12 -29.59
C THR A 48 8.00 10.21 -28.48
N ALA A 49 7.67 10.51 -27.22
CA ALA A 49 7.79 9.50 -26.17
C ALA A 49 6.74 8.44 -26.52
N ASP A 50 7.22 7.24 -26.85
CA ASP A 50 6.35 6.10 -27.12
C ASP A 50 5.31 6.05 -25.97
N PRO A 51 3.99 5.99 -26.24
CA PRO A 51 2.99 5.83 -25.18
C PRO A 51 3.38 4.73 -24.17
N GLN A 52 4.11 3.71 -24.63
CA GLN A 52 4.67 2.64 -23.80
C GLN A 52 5.74 3.14 -22.81
N GLN A 53 6.59 4.09 -23.18
CA GLN A 53 7.59 4.69 -22.28
C GLN A 53 6.92 5.53 -21.19
N GLN A 54 5.84 6.24 -21.52
CA GLN A 54 5.08 7.01 -20.53
C GLN A 54 4.35 6.09 -19.54
N ILE A 55 3.85 4.93 -20.01
CA ILE A 55 3.29 3.88 -19.15
C ILE A 55 4.36 3.31 -18.22
N GLN A 56 5.58 3.03 -18.71
CA GLN A 56 6.67 2.51 -17.87
C GLN A 56 7.10 3.47 -16.75
N VAL A 57 7.13 4.78 -17.03
CA VAL A 57 7.42 5.81 -16.02
C VAL A 57 6.29 5.86 -14.98
N LEU A 58 5.03 5.86 -15.42
CA LEU A 58 3.86 5.84 -14.54
C LEU A 58 3.80 4.56 -13.69
N ASP A 59 4.08 3.39 -14.27
CA ASP A 59 4.15 2.11 -13.55
C ASP A 59 5.28 2.11 -12.51
N GLY A 60 6.41 2.74 -12.84
CA GLY A 60 7.51 2.96 -11.91
C GLY A 60 7.08 3.83 -10.72
N GLU A 61 6.43 4.97 -10.99
CA GLU A 61 5.91 5.87 -9.97
C GLU A 61 4.83 5.21 -9.11
N ILE A 62 3.87 4.51 -9.72
CA ILE A 62 2.82 3.74 -9.03
C ILE A 62 3.44 2.65 -8.17
N SER A 63 4.43 1.90 -8.66
CA SER A 63 5.10 0.87 -7.87
C SER A 63 5.82 1.45 -6.65
N SER A 64 6.42 2.63 -6.79
CA SER A 64 7.06 3.34 -5.68
C SER A 64 6.03 3.85 -4.66
N GLY A 65 4.89 4.35 -5.13
CA GLY A 65 3.75 4.78 -4.33
C GLY A 65 3.13 3.61 -3.58
N LEU A 66 2.84 2.51 -4.26
CA LEU A 66 2.32 1.26 -3.67
C LEU A 66 3.30 0.63 -2.67
N GLN A 67 4.61 0.79 -2.85
CA GLN A 67 5.58 0.39 -1.83
C GLN A 67 5.54 1.32 -0.62
N ALA A 68 5.40 2.63 -0.81
CA ALA A 68 5.22 3.59 0.28
C ALA A 68 3.90 3.39 1.02
N GLU A 69 2.81 3.08 0.31
CA GLU A 69 1.49 2.74 0.85
C GLU A 69 1.48 1.34 1.49
N GLY A 70 2.18 0.37 0.90
CA GLY A 70 2.43 -0.95 1.49
C GLY A 70 3.23 -0.87 2.81
N ARG A 71 4.00 0.21 3.03
CA ARG A 71 4.62 0.52 4.33
C ARG A 71 3.62 1.09 5.34
N ILE A 72 2.54 1.71 4.90
CA ILE A 72 1.42 2.13 5.77
C ILE A 72 0.55 0.91 6.12
N GLN A 73 0.43 -0.05 5.21
CA GLN A 73 -0.28 -1.31 5.40
C GLN A 73 0.63 -2.46 5.88
N GLN A 74 1.74 -2.17 6.58
CA GLN A 74 2.33 -3.18 7.45
C GLN A 74 1.45 -3.32 8.69
N THR A 75 0.29 -3.93 8.47
CA THR A 75 -0.46 -4.61 9.51
C THR A 75 0.54 -5.48 10.24
N ILE A 76 0.90 -5.07 11.45
CA ILE A 76 1.59 -5.92 12.40
C ILE A 76 0.84 -7.24 12.35
N SER A 77 1.49 -8.32 11.89
CA SER A 77 0.81 -9.57 11.49
C SER A 77 -0.14 -10.11 12.56
N ASP A 78 0.14 -9.74 13.82
CA ASP A 78 -0.57 -10.20 14.99
C ASP A 78 -1.48 -9.14 15.63
N LEU A 79 -1.57 -7.92 15.08
CA LEU A 79 -2.46 -6.88 15.58
C LEU A 79 -3.85 -7.02 14.96
N GLN A 80 -4.84 -7.35 15.78
CA GLN A 80 -6.24 -7.47 15.35
C GLN A 80 -7.00 -6.16 15.50
N ARG A 81 -6.80 -5.45 16.62
CA ARG A 81 -7.52 -4.21 16.93
C ARG A 81 -6.66 -3.33 17.81
N PHE A 82 -6.62 -2.04 17.49
CA PHE A 82 -6.17 -0.99 18.40
C PHE A 82 -7.09 0.21 18.25
N VAL A 83 -7.89 0.50 19.27
CA VAL A 83 -8.92 1.55 19.23
C VAL A 83 -9.06 2.20 20.60
N LEU A 84 -9.38 3.49 20.60
CA LEU A 84 -9.76 4.23 21.79
C LEU A 84 -11.28 4.21 21.95
N VAL A 85 -11.71 3.94 23.17
CA VAL A 85 -13.12 3.94 23.58
C VAL A 85 -13.31 4.92 24.73
N GLY A 86 -14.33 5.77 24.62
CA GLY A 86 -14.67 6.77 25.62
C GLY A 86 -15.26 8.02 24.97
N GLU A 87 -15.63 9.00 25.80
CA GLU A 87 -16.18 10.27 25.35
C GLU A 87 -15.14 11.38 25.39
N ALA A 88 -15.16 12.26 24.39
CA ALA A 88 -14.32 13.45 24.36
C ALA A 88 -14.84 14.53 25.34
N ARG A 89 -14.83 14.26 26.65
CA ARG A 89 -15.36 15.20 27.65
C ARG A 89 -14.45 15.25 28.87
N GLN A 90 -14.23 16.46 29.38
CA GLN A 90 -13.44 16.68 30.59
C GLN A 90 -13.92 15.80 31.76
N GLY A 91 -12.97 15.15 32.44
CA GLY A 91 -13.21 14.20 33.52
C GLY A 91 -13.60 12.78 33.07
N GLN A 92 -13.81 12.54 31.77
CA GLN A 92 -14.05 11.20 31.24
C GLN A 92 -12.74 10.44 31.02
N LEU A 93 -12.86 9.12 31.08
CA LEU A 93 -11.76 8.18 30.87
C LEU A 93 -11.82 7.63 29.44
N LEU A 94 -10.74 7.80 28.70
CA LEU A 94 -10.49 7.07 27.47
C LEU A 94 -9.74 5.79 27.80
N LYS A 95 -10.14 4.68 27.18
CA LYS A 95 -9.49 3.37 27.29
C LYS A 95 -8.92 2.97 25.95
N ALA A 96 -7.68 2.52 25.95
CA ALA A 96 -7.07 1.90 24.78
C ALA A 96 -7.39 0.40 24.77
N GLU A 97 -8.19 -0.04 23.80
CA GLU A 97 -8.51 -1.44 23.59
C GLU A 97 -7.56 -2.03 22.54
N LEU A 98 -6.85 -3.08 22.95
CA LEU A 98 -5.87 -3.80 22.16
C LEU A 98 -6.28 -5.27 22.07
N MET A 99 -6.38 -5.79 20.84
CA MET A 99 -6.53 -7.21 20.58
C MET A 99 -5.40 -7.69 19.67
N LEU A 100 -4.77 -8.79 20.08
CA LEU A 100 -3.69 -9.44 19.36
C LEU A 100 -4.11 -10.88 18.99
N ASN A 101 -3.78 -11.32 17.79
CA ASN A 101 -4.04 -12.69 17.30
C ASN A 101 -2.95 -13.70 17.73
N GLY A 102 -1.96 -13.25 18.52
CA GLY A 102 -0.82 -14.03 19.00
C GLY A 102 0.29 -14.19 17.97
N GLY A 103 1.48 -14.61 18.43
CA GLY A 103 2.41 -15.34 17.58
C GLY A 103 3.70 -14.67 17.09
N SER A 104 4.09 -13.46 17.51
CA SER A 104 5.45 -12.93 17.29
C SER A 104 5.74 -11.64 18.08
N ILE A 105 4.95 -11.26 19.08
CA ILE A 105 5.14 -10.00 19.83
C ILE A 105 5.97 -10.25 21.09
N SER A 106 7.01 -9.44 21.30
CA SER A 106 7.85 -9.45 22.51
C SER A 106 7.48 -8.34 23.49
N ALA A 107 7.07 -7.17 22.99
CA ALA A 107 6.67 -6.03 23.82
C ALA A 107 5.64 -5.14 23.12
N VAL A 108 4.82 -4.46 23.92
CA VAL A 108 3.88 -3.41 23.50
C VAL A 108 3.99 -2.22 24.43
N HIS A 109 3.90 -1.02 23.86
CA HIS A 109 3.84 0.24 24.61
C HIS A 109 2.83 1.18 23.97
N ILE A 110 2.07 1.91 24.77
CA ILE A 110 1.08 2.88 24.29
C ILE A 110 1.46 4.27 24.76
N HIS A 111 1.53 5.20 23.81
CA HIS A 111 1.83 6.61 24.07
C HIS A 111 0.67 7.49 23.64
N TRP A 112 0.29 8.44 24.48
CA TRP A 112 -0.83 9.34 24.22
C TRP A 112 -0.35 10.65 23.58
N TYR A 113 -1.13 11.16 22.65
CA TYR A 113 -0.85 12.41 21.96
C TYR A 113 -2.09 13.29 21.96
N ARG A 114 -1.87 14.59 22.12
CA ARG A 114 -2.89 15.62 22.01
C ARG A 114 -2.57 16.58 20.89
N ARG A 115 -3.60 17.11 20.23
CA ARG A 115 -3.48 18.13 19.20
C ARG A 115 -4.52 19.20 19.38
N GLN A 116 -4.09 20.44 19.54
CA GLN A 116 -4.98 21.59 19.57
C GLN A 116 -5.33 22.01 18.14
N GLY A 117 -6.62 21.99 17.78
CA GLY A 117 -7.09 22.30 16.42
C GLY A 117 -6.33 21.54 15.33
N ASN A 118 -5.70 22.29 14.41
CA ASN A 118 -4.88 21.77 13.31
C ASN A 118 -3.36 21.83 13.59
N GLY A 119 -2.96 22.00 14.85
CA GLY A 119 -1.55 22.06 15.25
C GLY A 119 -0.81 20.74 15.13
N ALA A 120 0.38 20.65 15.72
CA ALA A 120 1.12 19.40 15.79
C ALA A 120 0.53 18.47 16.86
N TRP A 121 0.68 17.15 16.66
CA TRP A 121 0.48 16.16 17.72
C TRP A 121 1.64 16.25 18.72
N ILE A 122 1.30 16.43 19.99
CA ILE A 122 2.24 16.58 21.09
C ILE A 122 2.09 15.38 22.02
N LEU A 123 3.20 14.74 22.36
CA LEU A 123 3.25 13.62 23.31
C LEU A 123 2.78 14.09 24.69
N VAL A 124 1.90 13.32 25.31
CA VAL A 124 1.53 13.49 26.73
C VAL A 124 2.40 12.56 27.56
N GLN A 125 3.08 13.13 28.56
CA GLN A 125 3.98 12.42 29.47
C GLN A 125 3.24 12.00 30.75
N ASP A 126 3.82 11.06 31.49
CA ASP A 126 3.37 10.65 32.82
C ASP A 126 1.91 10.16 32.91
N VAL A 127 1.42 9.56 31.83
CA VAL A 127 0.09 8.94 31.75
C VAL A 127 0.19 7.42 31.67
N SER A 128 -0.85 6.73 32.13
CA SER A 128 -0.98 5.28 31.97
C SER A 128 -0.97 4.88 30.50
N GLU A 129 -0.35 3.75 30.19
CA GLU A 129 -0.37 3.20 28.82
C GLU A 129 -1.78 2.73 28.41
N SER A 130 -2.63 2.29 29.34
CA SER A 130 -3.94 1.72 29.00
C SER A 130 -5.10 2.70 29.08
N THR A 131 -4.94 3.80 29.80
CA THR A 131 -6.02 4.74 30.11
C THR A 131 -5.55 6.18 30.10
N TYR A 132 -6.46 7.09 29.75
CA TYR A 132 -6.21 8.52 29.71
C TYR A 132 -7.41 9.28 30.25
N THR A 133 -7.21 10.09 31.27
CA THR A 133 -8.26 10.97 31.81
C THR A 133 -8.19 12.31 31.11
N ILE A 134 -9.29 12.72 30.48
CA ILE A 134 -9.36 14.02 29.79
C ILE A 134 -9.33 15.13 30.85
N GLY A 135 -8.28 15.94 30.80
CA GLY A 135 -8.05 17.05 31.72
C GLY A 135 -8.59 18.39 31.19
N PRO A 136 -8.50 19.45 32.02
CA PRO A 136 -8.83 20.81 31.61
C PRO A 136 -7.99 21.29 30.40
N ASP A 137 -6.71 20.90 30.35
CA ASP A 137 -5.77 21.31 29.31
C ASP A 137 -6.10 20.72 27.92
N ASP A 138 -6.98 19.72 27.86
CA ASP A 138 -7.36 19.07 26.62
C ASP A 138 -8.55 19.77 25.95
N ALA A 139 -9.12 20.80 26.55
CA ALA A 139 -10.21 21.58 25.98
C ALA A 139 -9.84 22.12 24.58
N GLY A 140 -10.71 21.86 23.59
CA GLY A 140 -10.46 22.19 22.19
C GLY A 140 -9.41 21.32 21.49
N SER A 141 -8.84 20.33 22.19
CA SER A 141 -7.87 19.39 21.65
C SER A 141 -8.52 18.07 21.24
N SER A 142 -7.90 17.38 20.30
CA SER A 142 -8.17 15.98 19.99
C SER A 142 -7.09 15.09 20.61
N VAL A 143 -7.46 13.86 20.95
CA VAL A 143 -6.59 12.86 21.58
C VAL A 143 -6.48 11.63 20.69
N MET A 144 -5.28 11.07 20.60
CA MET A 144 -4.96 9.83 19.89
C MET A 144 -3.93 9.06 20.72
N ALA A 145 -3.90 7.74 20.57
CA ALA A 145 -2.83 6.91 21.09
C ALA A 145 -2.03 6.27 19.96
N VAL A 146 -0.74 6.05 20.21
CA VAL A 146 0.17 5.34 19.30
C VAL A 146 0.67 4.10 20.02
N LEU A 147 0.32 2.95 19.47
CA LEU A 147 0.83 1.65 19.87
C LEU A 147 2.20 1.45 19.22
N THR A 148 3.20 1.14 20.02
CA THR A 148 4.51 0.64 19.59
C THR A 148 4.57 -0.84 19.89
N VAL A 149 4.90 -1.65 18.88
CA VAL A 149 4.99 -3.12 19.00
C VAL A 149 6.38 -3.55 18.59
N THR A 150 7.01 -4.36 19.43
CA THR A 150 8.29 -5.00 19.14
C THR A 150 8.03 -6.48 18.90
N ASP A 151 8.52 -7.01 17.78
CA ASP A 151 8.45 -8.45 17.51
C ASP A 151 9.58 -9.23 18.20
N GLN A 152 9.57 -10.56 18.12
CA GLN A 152 10.63 -11.41 18.69
C GLN A 152 12.01 -11.22 18.05
N ASN A 153 12.06 -10.68 16.82
CA ASN A 153 13.30 -10.36 16.11
C ASN A 153 13.80 -8.94 16.43
N GLY A 154 13.11 -8.19 17.29
CA GLY A 154 13.43 -6.81 17.65
C GLY A 154 12.94 -5.76 16.66
N LYS A 155 12.12 -6.12 15.66
CA LYS A 155 11.53 -5.14 14.73
C LYS A 155 10.47 -4.33 15.46
N VAL A 156 10.60 -3.00 15.41
CA VAL A 156 9.64 -2.06 16.01
C VAL A 156 8.68 -1.53 14.96
N SER A 157 7.39 -1.63 15.22
CA SER A 157 6.30 -1.10 14.39
C SER A 157 5.44 -0.13 15.21
N ARG A 158 4.81 0.85 14.55
CA ARG A 158 3.94 1.85 15.19
C ARG A 158 2.58 1.89 14.51
N VAL A 159 1.51 1.92 15.30
CA VAL A 159 0.13 1.99 14.82
C VAL A 159 -0.64 3.05 15.58
N ASN A 160 -1.33 3.90 14.84
CA ASN A 160 -2.17 4.95 15.41
C ASN A 160 -3.56 4.40 15.70
N SER A 161 -4.19 4.88 16.77
CA SER A 161 -5.60 4.66 17.04
C SER A 161 -6.50 5.57 16.19
N ASN A 162 -7.81 5.43 16.34
CA ASN A 162 -8.75 6.51 16.03
C ASN A 162 -8.42 7.77 16.88
N THR A 163 -8.95 8.90 16.42
CA THR A 163 -8.90 10.17 17.15
C THR A 163 -10.21 10.38 17.89
N ILE A 164 -10.15 10.80 19.15
CA ILE A 164 -11.30 11.22 19.97
C ILE A 164 -11.20 12.73 20.21
N GLY A 165 -12.25 13.47 19.86
CA GLY A 165 -12.29 14.92 20.02
C GLY A 165 -12.94 15.64 18.83
N PRO A 166 -12.89 16.98 18.82
CA PRO A 166 -12.29 17.82 19.86
C PRO A 166 -13.07 17.74 21.19
N VAL A 167 -12.36 17.85 22.31
CA VAL A 167 -12.99 17.99 23.63
C VAL A 167 -13.71 19.36 23.66
N PRO A 168 -14.99 19.41 24.04
CA PRO A 168 -15.74 20.67 24.14
C PRO A 168 -15.02 21.69 25.01
N VAL A 169 -14.99 22.93 24.53
CA VAL A 169 -14.65 24.11 25.34
C VAL A 169 -15.94 24.52 26.06
N ASN A 170 -15.96 24.41 27.38
CA ASN A 170 -17.07 24.87 28.21
C ASN A 170 -16.86 26.32 28.65
#